data_AF-A0A2N8MWE6-F1
#
_entry.id   AF-A0A2N8MWE6-F1
#
_cell.length_a   1.000
_cell.length_b   1.000
_cell.length_c   1.000
_cell.angle_alpha   90.00
_cell.angle_beta   90.00
_cell.angle_gamma   90.00
#
_symmetry.space_group_name_H-M   'P 1'
#
loop_
_entity.id
_entity.type
_entity.pdbx_description
1 polymer ?
#
loop_
_entity_poly.entity_id
_entity_poly.type
_entity_poly.pdbx_seq_one_letter_code
_entity_poly.pdbx_strand_id
1 'polypeptide(L)'
;MTTPESASSTQRDEDAVRRYVEHLGITLSQIGMQRMPARVFAALMTTDAGRLTAAELAEQLSVSPAAISGAVRWLEQIGLVAKEREPGSRRDHYRLFDDLWYATFMKRDRMITLWRDAADEGVAALGSDTPAGERVAEMRDFLSFMIKELNDMYAKWHAMRAEKGK
;
A
#
# COMPACT_ATOMS: atom_id res chain seq x y z
N MET A 1 -29.02 -35.18 31.53
CA MET A 1 -29.69 -33.90 31.22
C MET A 1 -28.59 -32.90 30.88
N THR A 2 -28.39 -32.73 29.58
CA THR A 2 -27.66 -31.72 28.80
C THR A 2 -26.34 -31.14 29.36
N THR A 3 -25.24 -31.66 28.80
CA THR A 3 -23.91 -31.04 28.71
C THR A 3 -24.02 -29.69 27.98
N PRO A 4 -23.32 -28.62 28.39
CA PRO A 4 -23.25 -27.41 27.58
C PRO A 4 -22.38 -27.70 26.36
N GLU A 5 -23.00 -27.53 25.21
CA GLU A 5 -22.46 -27.46 23.87
C GLU A 5 -21.23 -26.53 23.86
N SER A 6 -20.06 -27.09 23.59
CA SER A 6 -18.84 -26.31 23.41
C SER A 6 -19.07 -25.35 22.25
N ALA A 7 -19.02 -24.04 22.51
CA ALA A 7 -18.96 -23.03 21.48
C ALA A 7 -17.82 -23.37 20.51
N SER A 8 -18.19 -23.85 19.32
CA SER A 8 -17.28 -24.03 18.19
C SER A 8 -16.80 -22.65 17.77
N SER A 9 -15.66 -22.23 18.32
CA SER A 9 -14.90 -21.11 17.78
C SER A 9 -14.54 -21.50 16.35
N THR A 10 -15.11 -20.81 15.37
CA THR A 10 -14.84 -21.01 13.95
C THR A 10 -13.37 -20.67 13.68
N GLN A 11 -12.47 -21.62 13.90
CA GLN A 11 -11.03 -21.44 13.68
C GLN A 11 -10.80 -21.31 12.18
N ARG A 12 -10.16 -20.21 11.78
CA ARG A 12 -9.86 -19.92 10.37
C ARG A 12 -8.97 -21.05 9.81
N ASP A 13 -9.24 -21.48 8.59
CA ASP A 13 -8.37 -22.43 7.90
C ASP A 13 -7.04 -21.75 7.57
N GLU A 14 -6.03 -22.00 8.39
CA GLU A 14 -4.68 -21.45 8.26
C GLU A 14 -4.01 -21.82 6.92
N ASP A 15 -4.34 -22.99 6.34
CA ASP A 15 -3.82 -23.38 5.04
C ASP A 15 -4.47 -22.57 3.92
N ALA A 16 -5.77 -22.27 4.03
CA ALA A 16 -6.44 -21.37 3.11
C ALA A 16 -5.86 -19.95 3.18
N VAL A 17 -5.57 -19.44 4.39
CA VAL A 17 -4.93 -18.13 4.58
C VAL A 17 -3.55 -18.10 3.94
N ARG A 18 -2.71 -19.12 4.18
CA ARG A 18 -1.38 -19.21 3.56
C ARG A 18 -1.46 -19.22 2.02
N ARG A 19 -2.39 -19.99 1.44
CA ARG A 19 -2.63 -19.98 -0.01
C ARG A 19 -3.07 -18.60 -0.51
N TYR A 20 -3.92 -17.91 0.24
CA TYR A 20 -4.37 -16.57 -0.11
C TYR A 20 -3.24 -15.54 -0.04
N VAL A 21 -2.36 -15.60 0.97
CA VAL A 21 -1.18 -14.73 1.07
C VAL A 21 -0.27 -14.88 -0.14
N GLU A 22 0.00 -16.12 -0.57
CA GLU A 22 0.80 -16.36 -1.78
C GLU A 22 0.10 -15.86 -3.04
N HIS A 23 -1.21 -16.13 -3.18
CA HIS A 23 -1.99 -15.66 -4.32
C HIS A 23 -1.99 -14.13 -4.42
N LEU A 24 -2.29 -13.44 -3.32
CA LEU A 24 -2.27 -11.98 -3.26
C LEU A 24 -0.87 -11.43 -3.55
N GLY A 25 0.19 -12.06 -3.03
CA GLY A 25 1.57 -11.70 -3.35
C GLY A 25 1.89 -11.81 -4.85
N ILE A 26 1.40 -12.86 -5.53
CA ILE A 26 1.54 -13.02 -6.99
C ILE A 26 0.78 -11.93 -7.73
N THR A 27 -0.49 -11.70 -7.38
CA THR A 27 -1.33 -10.67 -8.03
C THR A 27 -0.72 -9.28 -7.90
N LEU A 28 -0.26 -8.90 -6.70
CA LEU A 28 0.39 -7.61 -6.47
C LEU A 28 1.72 -7.49 -7.25
N SER A 29 2.44 -8.60 -7.43
CA SER A 29 3.65 -8.60 -8.25
C SER A 29 3.36 -8.36 -9.73
N GLN A 30 2.26 -8.91 -10.25
CA GLN A 30 1.83 -8.72 -11.64
C GLN A 30 1.49 -7.27 -11.97
N ILE A 31 1.03 -6.49 -10.98
CA ILE A 31 0.73 -5.06 -11.15
C ILE A 31 1.91 -4.14 -10.80
N GLY A 32 3.13 -4.69 -10.66
CA GLY A 32 4.38 -3.92 -10.59
C GLY A 32 5.02 -3.81 -9.20
N MET A 33 4.44 -4.43 -8.17
CA MET A 33 5.11 -4.53 -6.85
C MET A 33 6.27 -5.54 -6.90
N GLN A 34 7.35 -5.28 -6.17
CA GLN A 34 8.42 -6.27 -6.04
C GLN A 34 7.92 -7.51 -5.28
N ARG A 35 8.37 -8.71 -5.68
CA ARG A 35 7.86 -10.00 -5.19
C ARG A 35 7.84 -10.15 -3.66
N MET A 36 8.93 -9.76 -2.98
CA MET A 36 8.99 -9.91 -1.52
C MET A 36 8.16 -8.86 -0.78
N PRO A 37 8.23 -7.55 -1.12
CA PRO A 37 7.26 -6.56 -0.65
C PRO A 37 5.80 -6.96 -0.81
N ALA A 38 5.42 -7.54 -1.95
CA ALA A 38 4.06 -8.01 -2.20
C ALA A 38 3.62 -9.09 -1.20
N ARG A 39 4.50 -10.07 -0.92
CA ARG A 39 4.24 -11.13 0.06
C ARG A 39 4.18 -10.59 1.49
N VAL A 40 5.08 -9.66 1.86
CA VAL A 40 5.07 -9.00 3.18
C VAL A 40 3.80 -8.19 3.37
N PHE A 41 3.39 -7.42 2.36
CA PHE A 41 2.14 -6.69 2.37
C PHE A 41 0.94 -7.63 2.54
N ALA A 42 0.90 -8.73 1.78
CA ALA A 42 -0.17 -9.73 1.90
C ALA A 42 -0.23 -10.35 3.30
N ALA A 43 0.92 -10.70 3.90
CA ALA A 43 0.97 -11.22 5.27
C ALA A 43 0.40 -10.21 6.28
N LEU A 44 0.84 -8.95 6.21
CA LEU A 44 0.34 -7.86 7.07
C LEU A 44 -1.15 -7.55 6.86
N MET A 45 -1.67 -7.70 5.63
CA MET A 45 -3.10 -7.53 5.35
C MET A 45 -3.97 -8.63 5.97
N THR A 46 -3.40 -9.81 6.20
CA THR A 46 -4.15 -11.01 6.61
C THR A 46 -3.98 -11.37 8.09
N THR A 47 -3.05 -10.73 8.80
CA THR A 47 -2.78 -11.00 10.21
C THR A 47 -3.86 -10.40 11.11
N ASP A 48 -4.42 -11.22 11.99
CA ASP A 48 -5.40 -10.76 12.99
C ASP A 48 -4.75 -9.91 14.09
N ALA A 49 -3.42 -10.02 14.28
CA ALA A 49 -2.67 -9.19 15.22
C ALA A 49 -2.54 -7.73 14.75
N GLY A 50 -2.86 -7.42 13.48
CA GLY A 50 -2.72 -6.10 12.87
C GLY A 50 -1.28 -5.61 12.65
N ARG A 51 -0.29 -6.31 13.22
CA ARG A 51 1.14 -6.02 13.09
C ARG A 51 1.95 -7.30 13.25
N LEU A 52 3.15 -7.32 12.65
CA LEU A 52 4.09 -8.44 12.73
C LEU A 52 5.52 -7.93 12.87
N THR A 53 6.37 -8.67 13.58
CA THR A 53 7.82 -8.46 13.62
C THR A 53 8.49 -9.04 12.37
N ALA A 54 9.75 -8.65 12.13
CA ALA A 54 10.54 -9.24 11.03
C ALA A 54 10.72 -10.77 11.17
N ALA A 55 10.75 -11.29 12.41
CA ALA A 55 10.88 -12.72 12.67
C ALA A 55 9.58 -13.47 12.32
N GLU A 56 8.43 -12.95 12.74
CA GLU A 56 7.13 -13.54 12.42
C GLU A 56 6.85 -13.49 10.91
N LEU A 57 7.19 -12.39 10.24
CA LEU A 57 7.11 -12.29 8.78
C LEU A 57 8.00 -13.33 8.07
N ALA A 58 9.23 -13.53 8.57
CA ALA A 58 10.16 -14.51 8.01
C ALA A 58 9.63 -15.95 8.18
N GLU A 59 9.09 -16.26 9.35
CA GLU A 59 8.48 -17.54 9.67
C GLU A 59 7.25 -17.81 8.80
N GLN A 60 6.28 -16.88 8.79
CA GLN A 60 5.03 -17.01 8.06
C GLN A 60 5.26 -17.17 6.55
N LEU A 61 6.24 -16.45 5.98
CA LEU A 61 6.56 -16.49 4.56
C LEU A 61 7.59 -17.56 4.18
N SER A 62 8.12 -18.32 5.15
CA SER A 62 9.19 -19.31 4.94
C SER A 62 10.41 -18.73 4.22
N VAL A 63 10.91 -17.57 4.68
CA VAL A 63 12.07 -16.87 4.10
C VAL A 63 13.09 -16.45 5.15
N SER A 64 14.27 -16.00 4.72
CA SER A 64 15.27 -15.47 5.64
C SER A 64 14.90 -14.08 6.18
N PRO A 65 15.31 -13.72 7.42
CA PRO A 65 15.11 -12.36 7.95
C PRO A 65 15.74 -11.24 7.11
N ALA A 66 16.81 -11.57 6.37
CA ALA A 66 17.45 -10.63 5.44
C ALA A 66 16.51 -10.24 4.28
N ALA A 67 15.72 -11.19 3.76
CA ALA A 67 14.74 -10.93 2.71
C ALA A 67 13.60 -10.00 3.18
N ILE A 68 13.22 -10.10 4.46
CA ILE A 68 12.21 -9.24 5.08
C ILE A 68 12.71 -7.80 5.19
N SER A 69 13.97 -7.61 5.62
CA SER A 69 14.54 -6.28 5.88
C SER A 69 14.52 -5.36 4.66
N GLY A 70 14.85 -5.89 3.48
CA GLY A 70 14.76 -5.13 2.23
C GLY A 70 13.31 -4.80 1.85
N ALA A 71 12.41 -5.77 2.06
CA ALA A 71 11.00 -5.61 1.72
C ALA A 71 10.28 -4.57 2.58
N VAL A 72 10.45 -4.63 3.90
CA VAL A 72 9.85 -3.64 4.82
C VAL A 72 10.39 -2.23 4.58
N ARG A 73 11.69 -2.09 4.31
CA ARG A 73 12.30 -0.79 3.99
C ARG A 73 11.69 -0.18 2.73
N TRP A 74 11.46 -1.00 1.69
CA TRP A 74 10.83 -0.53 0.47
C TRP A 74 9.36 -0.13 0.72
N LEU A 75 8.60 -0.93 1.47
CA LEU A 75 7.21 -0.62 1.84
C LEU A 75 7.11 0.66 2.69
N GLU A 76 8.03 0.91 3.62
CA GLU A 76 8.16 2.17 4.35
C GLU A 76 8.45 3.34 3.39
N GLN A 77 9.41 3.16 2.47
CA GLN A 77 9.78 4.16 1.46
C GLN A 77 8.61 4.53 0.55
N ILE A 78 7.71 3.60 0.23
CA ILE A 78 6.50 3.89 -0.55
C ILE A 78 5.26 4.18 0.32
N GLY A 79 5.42 4.21 1.64
CA GLY A 79 4.37 4.66 2.57
C GLY A 79 3.25 3.65 2.79
N LEU A 80 3.50 2.35 2.59
CA LEU A 80 2.51 1.30 2.89
C LEU A 80 2.62 0.77 4.31
N VAL A 81 3.82 0.77 4.87
CA VAL A 81 4.11 0.19 6.18
C VAL A 81 4.66 1.26 7.11
N ALA A 82 4.19 1.23 8.35
CA ALA A 82 4.76 1.96 9.47
C ALA A 82 5.54 1.00 10.37
N LYS A 83 6.66 1.49 10.88
CA LYS A 83 7.50 0.79 11.84
C LYS A 83 7.27 1.35 13.23
N GLU A 84 6.86 0.50 14.16
CA GLU A 84 6.60 0.86 15.54
C GLU A 84 7.51 0.06 16.49
N ARG A 85 8.03 0.75 17.50
CA ARG A 85 8.81 0.12 18.57
C ARG A 85 8.03 0.24 19.87
N GLU A 86 7.78 -0.89 20.51
CA GLU A 86 7.16 -0.89 21.84
C GLU A 86 8.14 -0.35 22.89
N PRO A 87 7.70 0.53 23.80
CA PRO A 87 8.52 0.97 24.91
C PRO A 87 9.07 -0.23 25.70
N GLY A 88 10.39 -0.33 25.81
CA GLY A 88 11.07 -1.43 26.53
C GLY A 88 11.36 -2.68 25.69
N SER A 89 10.85 -2.79 24.45
CA SER A 89 11.19 -3.88 23.53
C SER A 89 12.29 -3.47 22.55
N ARG A 90 13.22 -4.40 22.27
CA ARG A 90 14.18 -4.22 21.18
C ARG A 90 13.57 -4.54 19.81
N ARG A 91 12.43 -5.23 19.77
CA ARG A 91 11.81 -5.72 18.53
C ARG A 91 11.00 -4.62 17.85
N ASP A 92 11.21 -4.50 16.55
CA ASP A 92 10.44 -3.63 15.69
C ASP A 92 9.21 -4.40 15.16
N HIS A 93 8.04 -3.77 15.26
CA HIS A 93 6.79 -4.25 14.66
C HIS A 93 6.47 -3.43 13.42
N TYR A 94 5.93 -4.11 12.41
CA TYR A 94 5.50 -3.52 11.16
C TYR A 94 3.99 -3.66 11.07
N ARG A 95 3.32 -2.57 10.71
CA ARG A 95 1.89 -2.56 10.42
C ARG A 95 1.61 -1.76 9.16
N LEU A 96 0.46 -1.99 8.58
CA LEU A 96 -0.03 -1.14 7.50
C LEU A 96 -0.50 0.19 8.07
N PHE A 97 -0.39 1.26 7.29
CA PHE A 97 -1.03 2.52 7.67
C PHE A 97 -2.55 2.32 7.75
N ASP A 98 -3.18 2.88 8.78
CA ASP A 98 -4.65 2.85 8.94
C ASP A 98 -5.34 3.50 7.74
N ASP A 99 -4.63 4.45 7.13
CA ASP A 99 -4.99 5.10 5.89
C ASP A 99 -4.04 4.74 4.76
N LEU A 100 -3.90 3.43 4.55
CA LEU A 100 -3.07 2.84 3.51
C LEU A 100 -3.31 3.49 2.14
N TRP A 101 -4.58 3.79 1.86
CA TRP A 101 -5.02 4.43 0.64
C TRP A 101 -4.49 5.86 0.57
N TYR A 102 -4.56 6.67 1.62
CA TYR A 102 -3.94 8.00 1.59
C TYR A 102 -2.45 7.97 1.33
N ALA A 103 -1.71 7.18 2.12
CA ALA A 103 -0.25 7.22 2.10
C ALA A 103 0.34 6.75 0.75
N THR A 104 -0.29 5.76 0.13
CA THR A 104 0.07 5.29 -1.22
C THR A 104 -0.19 6.36 -2.27
N PHE A 105 -1.32 7.05 -2.16
CA PHE A 105 -1.74 8.04 -3.14
C PHE A 105 -1.00 9.37 -2.98
N MET A 106 -0.64 9.80 -1.78
CA MET A 106 0.15 11.02 -1.55
C MET A 106 1.55 10.94 -2.19
N LYS A 107 2.20 9.78 -2.15
CA LYS A 107 3.49 9.60 -2.86
C LYS A 107 3.31 9.55 -4.38
N ARG A 108 2.21 8.98 -4.85
CA ARG A 108 1.87 8.94 -6.28
C ARG A 108 1.47 10.33 -6.81
N ASP A 109 0.77 11.13 -6.01
CA ASP A 109 0.44 12.52 -6.26
C ASP A 109 1.70 13.38 -6.45
N ARG A 110 2.71 13.17 -5.60
CA ARG A 110 4.02 13.83 -5.76
C ARG A 110 4.70 13.47 -7.09
N MET A 111 4.67 12.20 -7.51
CA MET A 111 5.24 11.79 -8.80
C MET A 111 4.49 12.41 -9.98
N ILE A 112 3.16 12.40 -9.95
CA ILE A 112 2.31 12.98 -11.00
C ILE A 112 2.53 14.50 -11.06
N THR A 113 2.65 15.16 -9.90
CA THR A 113 2.99 16.58 -9.78
C THR A 113 4.34 16.89 -10.41
N LEU A 114 5.40 16.16 -10.08
CA LEU A 114 6.72 16.37 -10.69
C LEU A 114 6.68 16.20 -12.21
N TRP A 115 5.89 15.24 -12.71
CA TRP A 115 5.76 15.02 -14.15
C TRP A 115 4.97 16.13 -14.85
N ARG A 116 3.92 16.63 -14.20
CA ARG A 116 3.13 17.79 -14.65
C ARG A 116 3.99 19.05 -14.69
N ASP A 117 4.80 19.30 -13.67
CA ASP A 117 5.70 20.45 -13.60
C ASP A 117 6.79 20.37 -14.70
N ALA A 118 7.36 19.19 -14.94
CA ALA A 118 8.29 18.98 -16.06
C ALA A 118 7.62 19.16 -17.43
N ALA A 119 6.34 18.81 -17.55
CA ALA A 119 5.58 19.04 -18.77
C ALA A 119 5.34 20.54 -19.00
N ASP A 120 5.09 21.32 -17.95
CA ASP A 120 5.00 22.79 -18.02
C ASP A 120 6.29 23.42 -18.56
N GLU A 121 7.45 23.01 -18.04
CA GLU A 121 8.76 23.44 -18.57
C GLU A 121 8.91 23.06 -20.05
N GLY A 122 8.46 21.85 -20.43
CA GLY A 122 8.48 21.37 -21.80
C GLY A 122 7.63 22.20 -22.76
N VAL A 123 6.42 22.62 -22.35
CA VAL A 123 5.56 23.51 -23.17
C VAL A 123 6.25 24.84 -23.43
N ALA A 124 6.84 25.44 -22.39
CA ALA A 124 7.55 26.71 -22.51
C ALA A 124 8.77 26.61 -23.46
N ALA A 125 9.51 25.50 -23.39
CA ALA A 125 10.70 25.29 -24.23
C ALA A 125 10.36 24.96 -25.70
N LEU A 126 9.30 24.18 -25.93
CA LEU A 126 8.92 23.73 -27.28
C LEU A 126 8.08 24.76 -28.05
N GLY A 127 7.49 25.72 -27.35
CA GLY A 127 6.50 26.65 -27.90
C GLY A 127 5.14 25.97 -28.03
N SER A 128 4.11 26.60 -27.44
CA SER A 128 2.75 26.07 -27.36
C SER A 128 2.11 25.75 -28.71
N ASP A 129 2.51 26.51 -29.73
CA ASP A 129 1.87 26.45 -31.06
C ASP A 129 2.55 25.43 -31.99
N THR A 130 3.54 24.69 -31.47
CA THR A 130 4.18 23.60 -32.21
C THR A 130 3.43 22.29 -31.94
N PRO A 131 3.40 21.34 -32.91
CA PRO A 131 2.81 20.03 -32.67
C PRO A 131 3.41 19.27 -31.48
N ALA A 132 4.66 19.55 -31.11
CA ALA A 132 5.29 18.98 -29.94
C ALA A 132 4.81 19.65 -28.65
N GLY A 133 4.71 20.98 -28.64
CA GLY A 133 4.14 21.76 -27.54
C GLY A 133 2.69 21.35 -27.24
N GLU A 134 1.85 21.18 -28.26
CA GLU A 134 0.47 20.72 -28.11
C GLU A 134 0.37 19.34 -27.43
N ARG A 135 1.21 18.36 -27.83
CA ARG A 135 1.23 17.03 -27.19
C ARG A 135 1.64 17.08 -25.72
N VAL A 136 2.63 17.92 -25.38
CA VAL A 136 3.09 18.06 -24.00
C VAL A 136 2.07 18.84 -23.16
N ALA A 137 1.39 19.82 -23.75
CA ALA A 137 0.31 20.56 -23.11
C ALA A 137 -0.88 19.64 -22.78
N GLU A 138 -1.31 18.80 -23.72
CA GLU A 138 -2.37 17.81 -23.47
C GLU A 138 -1.99 16.86 -22.32
N MET A 139 -0.74 16.38 -22.30
CA MET A 139 -0.24 15.54 -21.22
C MET A 139 -0.27 16.27 -19.87
N ARG A 140 0.21 17.53 -19.82
CA ARG A 140 0.18 18.35 -18.61
C ARG A 140 -1.25 18.55 -18.11
N ASP A 141 -2.18 18.87 -19.00
CA ASP A 141 -3.57 19.15 -18.66
C ASP A 141 -4.25 17.89 -18.11
N PHE A 142 -3.99 16.74 -18.72
CA PHE A 142 -4.44 15.45 -18.21
C PHE A 142 -3.87 15.11 -16.83
N LEU A 143 -2.57 15.33 -16.61
CA LEU A 143 -1.94 15.11 -15.30
C LEU A 143 -2.53 16.03 -14.23
N SER A 144 -2.82 17.30 -14.58
CA SER A 144 -3.47 18.26 -13.68
C SER A 144 -4.89 17.86 -13.31
N PHE A 145 -5.67 17.40 -14.30
CA PHE A 145 -7.00 16.82 -14.07
C PHE A 145 -6.91 15.59 -13.14
N MET A 146 -5.96 14.69 -13.39
CA MET A 146 -5.78 13.49 -12.57
C MET A 146 -5.48 13.82 -11.11
N ILE A 147 -4.58 14.77 -10.84
CA ILE A 147 -4.26 15.24 -9.48
C ILE A 147 -5.54 15.72 -8.77
N LYS A 148 -6.33 16.57 -9.43
CA LYS A 148 -7.58 17.08 -8.87
C LYS A 148 -8.57 15.96 -8.55
N GLU A 149 -8.86 15.08 -9.50
CA GLU A 149 -9.87 14.04 -9.32
C GLU A 149 -9.45 12.99 -8.29
N LEU A 150 -8.15 12.66 -8.20
CA LEU A 150 -7.64 11.78 -7.15
C LEU A 150 -7.85 12.38 -5.76
N ASN A 151 -7.59 13.68 -5.60
CA ASN A 151 -7.82 14.39 -4.34
C ASN A 151 -9.31 14.44 -3.97
N ASP A 152 -10.19 14.74 -4.94
CA ASP A 152 -11.64 14.80 -4.73
C ASP A 152 -12.21 13.40 -4.39
N MET A 153 -11.76 12.36 -5.09
CA MET A 153 -12.15 10.97 -4.81
C MET A 153 -11.75 10.56 -3.39
N TYR A 154 -10.55 10.95 -2.96
CA TYR A 154 -10.07 10.67 -1.62
C TYR A 154 -10.88 11.42 -0.57
N ALA A 155 -11.14 12.72 -0.74
CA ALA A 155 -11.99 13.48 0.18
C ALA A 155 -13.38 12.81 0.37
N LYS A 156 -13.96 12.30 -0.72
CA LYS A 156 -15.23 11.54 -0.69
C LYS A 156 -15.10 10.22 0.08
N TRP A 157 -14.03 9.46 -0.14
CA TRP A 157 -13.76 8.23 0.61
C TRP A 157 -13.67 8.48 2.12
N HIS A 158 -12.97 9.55 2.52
CA HIS A 158 -12.82 9.93 3.94
C HIS A 158 -14.14 10.32 4.58
N ALA A 159 -14.94 11.13 3.88
CA ALA A 159 -16.29 11.49 4.33
C ALA A 159 -17.15 10.23 4.55
N MET A 160 -17.18 9.32 3.57
CA MET A 160 -17.95 8.06 3.67
C MET A 160 -17.47 7.18 4.84
N ARG A 161 -16.16 7.11 5.10
CA ARG A 161 -15.61 6.33 6.23
C ARG A 161 -15.98 6.95 7.57
N ALA A 162 -15.95 8.27 7.69
CA ALA A 162 -16.35 8.97 8.91
C ALA A 162 -17.84 8.79 9.23
N GLU A 163 -18.70 8.71 8.20
CA GLU A 163 -20.12 8.44 8.35
C GLU A 163 -20.42 7.01 8.82
N LYS A 164 -19.66 6.01 8.30
CA LYS A 164 -19.80 4.59 8.70
C LYS A 164 -19.16 4.24 10.04
N GLY A 165 -18.34 5.14 10.59
CA GLY A 165 -17.70 4.99 11.91
C GLY A 165 -18.50 5.55 13.07
N LYS A 166 -19.71 6.08 12.83
CA LYS A 166 -20.74 6.39 13.83
C LYS A 166 -21.72 5.24 13.93
#